data_AF-A0A7S2TJS2-F1
#
_entry.id   AF-A0A7S2TJS2-F1
#
_cell.length_a   1.000
_cell.length_b   1.000
_cell.length_c   1.000
_cell.angle_alpha   90.00
_cell.angle_beta   90.00
_cell.angle_gamma   90.00
#
_symmetry.space_group_name_H-M   'P 1'
#
loop_
_entity.id
_entity.type
_entity.pdbx_description
1 polymer ?
#
loop_
_entity_poly.entity_id
_entity_poly.type
_entity_poly.pdbx_seq_one_letter_code
_entity_poly.pdbx_strand_id
1 'polypeptide(L)'
;EDFAMLDVKVASQLDQSLGGKQAWINVAMQARRSEWTESKKLTVFCGTWNVNAKKPTEGLHSWLMPKDGNIQLPDVYCLGFQEVVDLNAQSLLVDHTVSKDWQQHIQNTQLIKSKLGSDYVLEKSVHLVGLL
;
A
#
# COMPACT_ATOMS: atom_id res chain seq x y z
N GLU A 1 -12.62 23.73 -10.51
CA GLU A 1 -12.09 24.51 -11.64
C GLU A 1 -11.05 25.56 -11.22
N ASP A 2 -10.97 26.00 -9.96
CA ASP A 2 -10.03 27.04 -9.51
C ASP A 2 -8.61 26.62 -9.08
N PHE A 3 -8.31 25.32 -8.97
CA PHE A 3 -6.97 24.88 -8.52
C PHE A 3 -5.90 24.92 -9.62
N ALA A 4 -6.27 24.85 -10.90
CA ALA A 4 -5.31 24.75 -12.01
C ALA A 4 -4.64 26.09 -12.37
N MET A 5 -5.26 27.23 -12.03
CA MET A 5 -4.77 28.55 -12.44
C MET A 5 -3.67 29.09 -11.49
N LEU A 6 -3.59 28.58 -10.27
CA LEU A 6 -2.57 28.93 -9.29
C LEU A 6 -1.19 28.32 -9.62
N ASP A 7 -1.15 27.12 -10.21
CA ASP A 7 0.10 26.40 -10.49
C ASP A 7 0.92 26.97 -11.65
N VAL A 8 0.27 27.56 -12.66
CA VAL A 8 0.95 28.08 -13.86
C VAL A 8 1.81 29.31 -13.54
N LYS A 9 1.38 30.18 -12.62
CA LYS A 9 2.16 31.36 -12.22
C LYS A 9 3.38 30.99 -11.39
N VAL A 10 3.28 30.00 -10.51
CA VAL A 10 4.39 29.54 -9.66
C VAL A 10 5.48 28.86 -10.50
N ALA A 11 5.08 28.10 -11.52
CA ALA A 11 6.01 27.43 -12.43
C ALA A 11 6.89 28.40 -13.24
N SER A 12 6.35 29.57 -13.63
CA SER A 12 7.09 30.59 -14.36
C SER A 12 8.23 31.24 -13.55
N GLN A 13 8.17 31.18 -12.22
CA GLN A 13 9.19 31.76 -11.34
C GLN A 13 10.37 30.81 -11.02
N LEU A 14 10.26 29.52 -11.36
CA LEU A 14 11.27 28.49 -11.07
C LEU A 14 12.28 28.26 -12.23
N ASP A 15 12.23 29.07 -13.29
CA ASP A 15 12.87 28.79 -14.58
C ASP A 15 14.39 29.10 -14.68
N GLN A 16 15.02 29.74 -13.68
CA GLN A 16 16.33 30.38 -13.92
C GLN A 16 17.62 29.59 -13.65
N SER A 17 17.61 28.31 -13.26
CA SER A 17 18.87 27.54 -13.18
C SER A 17 18.71 26.04 -13.40
N LEU A 18 18.95 25.58 -14.64
CA LEU A 18 19.15 24.19 -15.10
C LEU A 18 18.13 23.10 -14.68
N GLY A 19 17.14 23.41 -13.84
CA GLY A 19 15.94 22.62 -13.55
C GLY A 19 14.65 23.27 -14.06
N GLY A 20 14.74 24.48 -14.62
CA GLY A 20 13.60 25.29 -15.10
C GLY A 20 12.82 24.64 -16.22
N LYS A 21 13.53 24.16 -17.25
CA LYS A 21 12.90 23.44 -18.38
C LYS A 21 12.17 22.17 -17.93
N GLN A 22 12.79 21.35 -17.05
CA GLN A 22 12.15 20.11 -16.59
C GLN A 22 10.96 20.40 -15.67
N ALA A 23 11.08 21.40 -14.79
CA ALA A 23 9.99 21.86 -13.95
C ALA A 23 8.82 22.39 -14.79
N TRP A 24 9.10 23.21 -15.81
CA TRP A 24 8.11 23.72 -16.75
C TRP A 24 7.43 22.59 -17.52
N ILE A 25 8.20 21.60 -18.03
CA ILE A 25 7.63 20.41 -18.69
C ILE A 25 6.69 19.67 -17.75
N ASN A 26 7.11 19.42 -16.50
CA ASN A 26 6.28 18.71 -15.53
C ASN A 26 4.97 19.46 -15.24
N VAL A 27 5.03 20.79 -15.10
CA VAL A 27 3.84 21.63 -14.88
C VAL A 27 2.93 21.60 -16.10
N ALA A 28 3.48 21.76 -17.31
CA ALA A 28 2.70 21.70 -18.55
C ALA A 28 2.03 20.31 -18.73
N MET A 29 2.73 19.23 -18.37
CA MET A 29 2.19 17.87 -18.39
C MET A 29 1.08 17.68 -17.35
N GLN A 30 1.24 18.22 -16.14
CA GLN A 30 0.23 18.16 -15.09
C GLN A 30 -1.03 18.96 -15.44
N ALA A 31 -0.89 20.15 -16.04
CA ALA A 31 -2.02 20.96 -16.49
C ALA A 31 -2.89 20.24 -17.54
N ARG A 32 -2.27 19.35 -18.33
CA ARG A 32 -2.92 18.55 -19.38
C ARG A 32 -3.20 17.11 -18.95
N ARG A 33 -3.13 16.81 -17.66
CA ARG A 33 -3.27 15.45 -17.11
C ARG A 33 -4.52 14.72 -17.58
N SER A 34 -5.64 15.42 -17.76
CA SER A 34 -6.90 14.84 -18.23
C SER A 34 -6.87 14.34 -19.67
N GLU A 35 -5.90 14.77 -20.49
CA GLU A 35 -5.76 14.28 -21.87
C GLU A 35 -5.14 12.88 -21.94
N TRP A 36 -4.44 12.44 -20.89
CA TRP A 36 -3.69 11.18 -20.88
C TRP A 36 -3.87 10.34 -19.61
N THR A 37 -4.79 10.73 -18.70
CA THR A 37 -5.14 9.93 -17.52
C THR A 37 -6.65 9.83 -17.33
N GLU A 38 -7.08 8.72 -16.73
CA GLU A 38 -8.42 8.51 -16.22
C GLU A 38 -8.38 8.43 -14.69
N SER A 39 -9.43 8.90 -14.03
CA SER A 39 -9.59 8.75 -12.58
C SER A 39 -10.66 7.70 -12.28
N LYS A 40 -10.26 6.65 -11.58
CA LYS A 40 -11.16 5.59 -11.12
C LYS A 40 -11.27 5.63 -9.59
N LYS A 41 -12.48 5.42 -9.05
CA LYS A 41 -12.66 5.21 -7.61
C LYS A 41 -12.14 3.83 -7.24
N LEU A 42 -11.34 3.77 -6.17
CA LEU A 42 -10.81 2.52 -5.62
C LEU A 42 -11.29 2.36 -4.18
N THR A 43 -11.50 1.11 -3.80
CA THR A 43 -11.82 0.68 -2.45
C THR A 43 -10.56 0.14 -1.78
N VAL A 44 -10.23 0.68 -0.60
CA VAL A 44 -9.04 0.28 0.16
C VAL A 44 -9.47 -0.25 1.51
N PHE A 45 -9.06 -1.47 1.83
CA PHE A 45 -9.19 -2.03 3.17
C PHE A 45 -7.89 -1.81 3.94
N CYS A 46 -8.00 -1.25 5.14
CA CYS A 46 -6.87 -1.06 6.05
C CYS A 46 -7.08 -1.89 7.30
N GLY A 47 -6.12 -2.75 7.63
CA GLY A 47 -6.15 -3.59 8.81
C GLY A 47 -4.84 -3.57 9.56
N THR A 48 -4.89 -3.67 10.89
CA THR A 48 -3.70 -3.85 11.71
C THR A 48 -3.89 -5.03 12.65
N TRP A 49 -2.81 -5.77 12.93
CA TRP A 49 -2.84 -6.88 13.88
C TRP A 49 -1.50 -7.01 14.63
N ASN A 50 -1.56 -6.90 15.95
CA ASN A 50 -0.49 -7.39 16.82
C ASN A 50 -0.57 -8.92 16.95
N VAL A 51 0.43 -9.60 16.39
CA VAL A 51 0.46 -11.07 16.34
C VAL A 51 1.20 -11.71 17.51
N ASN A 52 1.79 -10.90 18.40
CA ASN A 52 2.44 -11.34 19.64
C ASN A 52 3.42 -12.52 19.41
N ALA A 53 4.29 -12.36 18.41
CA ALA A 53 5.29 -13.32 17.94
C ALA A 53 4.73 -14.70 17.53
N LYS A 54 3.42 -14.81 17.28
CA LYS A 54 2.79 -16.07 16.88
C LYS A 54 2.93 -16.33 15.38
N LYS A 55 3.01 -17.62 15.04
CA LYS A 55 2.92 -18.11 13.67
C LYS A 55 1.48 -17.97 13.14
N PRO A 56 1.30 -17.81 11.83
CA PRO A 56 -0.02 -17.68 11.22
C PRO A 56 -0.76 -19.03 11.17
N THR A 57 -1.42 -19.39 12.27
CA THR A 57 -2.26 -20.61 12.34
C THR A 57 -3.76 -20.29 12.31
N GLU A 58 -4.13 -19.04 12.58
CA GLU A 58 -5.52 -18.59 12.65
C GLU A 58 -6.09 -18.28 11.25
N GLY A 59 -7.40 -18.48 11.10
CA GLY A 59 -8.10 -18.17 9.86
C GLY A 59 -8.35 -16.67 9.73
N LEU A 60 -7.93 -16.07 8.60
CA LEU A 60 -8.06 -14.62 8.37
C LEU A 60 -9.44 -14.17 7.86
N HIS A 61 -10.39 -15.10 7.71
CA HIS A 61 -11.66 -14.85 7.01
C HIS A 61 -12.52 -13.78 7.66
N SER A 62 -12.74 -13.88 8.97
CA SER A 62 -13.57 -12.94 9.72
C SER A 62 -12.97 -11.53 9.77
N TRP A 63 -11.66 -11.41 9.56
CA TRP A 63 -10.94 -10.14 9.56
C TRP A 63 -10.93 -9.48 8.18
N LEU A 64 -10.62 -10.25 7.13
CA LEU A 64 -10.42 -9.73 5.78
C LEU A 64 -11.71 -9.61 4.96
N MET A 65 -12.82 -10.22 5.42
CA MET A 65 -14.09 -10.18 4.68
C MET A 65 -15.03 -9.08 5.15
N PRO A 66 -15.76 -8.45 4.21
CA PRO A 66 -16.87 -7.56 4.54
C PRO A 66 -17.89 -8.31 5.40
N LYS A 67 -18.30 -7.69 6.52
CA LYS A 67 -19.27 -8.28 7.45
C LYS A 67 -20.70 -8.30 6.89
N ASP A 68 -20.99 -7.41 5.95
CA ASP A 68 -22.37 -7.09 5.54
C ASP A 68 -22.87 -7.92 4.35
N GLY A 69 -22.23 -9.06 4.06
CA GLY A 69 -22.62 -9.94 2.94
C GLY A 69 -22.44 -9.32 1.55
N ASN A 70 -21.93 -8.09 1.48
CA ASN A 70 -21.58 -7.44 0.22
C ASN A 70 -20.40 -8.19 -0.42
N ILE A 71 -20.62 -8.66 -1.64
CA ILE A 71 -19.74 -9.60 -2.35
C ILE A 71 -18.52 -8.87 -2.94
N GLN A 72 -18.53 -7.54 -2.96
CA GLN A 72 -17.44 -6.75 -3.54
C GLN A 72 -16.25 -6.67 -2.60
N LEU A 73 -15.09 -7.02 -3.14
CA LEU A 73 -13.83 -7.03 -2.44
C LEU A 73 -13.08 -5.73 -2.66
N PRO A 74 -12.27 -5.27 -1.69
CA PRO A 74 -11.43 -4.09 -1.82
C PRO A 74 -10.44 -4.22 -2.98
N ASP A 75 -10.30 -3.19 -3.82
CA ASP A 75 -9.26 -3.14 -4.86
C ASP A 75 -7.84 -3.23 -4.27
N VAL A 76 -7.63 -2.69 -3.06
CA VAL A 76 -6.34 -2.72 -2.35
C VAL A 76 -6.53 -3.15 -0.90
N TYR A 77 -5.64 -4.04 -0.44
CA TYR A 77 -5.48 -4.36 0.98
C TYR A 77 -4.19 -3.76 1.51
N CYS A 78 -4.30 -2.92 2.54
CA CYS A 78 -3.19 -2.37 3.31
C CYS A 78 -3.21 -3.01 4.71
N LEU A 79 -2.26 -3.93 4.96
CA LEU A 79 -2.22 -4.70 6.20
C LEU A 79 -0.93 -4.39 6.97
N GLY A 80 -1.07 -4.02 8.24
CA GLY A 80 0.03 -3.79 9.17
C GLY A 80 0.09 -4.87 10.24
N PHE A 81 1.29 -5.38 10.53
CA PHE A 81 1.50 -6.35 11.59
C PHE A 81 2.49 -5.80 12.63
N GLN A 82 2.20 -6.02 13.91
CA GLN A 82 3.08 -5.68 15.03
C GLN A 82 3.55 -6.94 15.75
N GLU A 83 4.71 -6.85 16.41
CA GLU A 83 5.30 -7.95 17.18
C GLU A 83 5.41 -9.23 16.36
N VAL A 84 5.79 -9.13 15.08
CA VAL A 84 5.95 -10.30 14.20
C VAL A 84 7.08 -11.20 14.69
N VAL A 85 8.05 -10.63 15.39
CA VAL A 85 9.16 -11.33 16.06
C VAL A 85 9.14 -11.01 17.55
N ASP A 86 9.62 -11.94 18.36
CA ASP A 86 9.86 -11.70 19.78
C ASP A 86 10.93 -10.62 19.95
N LEU A 87 10.76 -9.73 20.95
CA LEU A 87 11.62 -8.56 21.18
C LEU A 87 12.95 -8.93 21.85
N ASN A 88 13.52 -10.08 21.50
CA ASN A 88 14.86 -10.45 21.90
C ASN A 88 15.88 -9.92 20.87
N ALA A 89 17.05 -9.46 21.36
CA ALA A 89 18.07 -8.80 20.54
C ALA A 89 18.61 -9.69 19.40
N GLN A 90 18.54 -11.02 19.53
CA GLN A 90 18.94 -11.95 18.49
C GLN A 90 17.90 -12.05 17.36
N SER A 91 16.60 -12.01 17.69
CA SER A 91 15.49 -12.10 16.74
C SER A 91 15.39 -10.86 15.86
N LEU A 92 15.72 -9.68 16.38
CA LEU A 92 15.77 -8.43 15.62
C LEU A 92 16.83 -8.42 14.51
N LEU A 93 17.93 -9.16 14.70
CA LEU A 93 19.05 -9.22 13.75
C LEU A 93 18.88 -10.28 12.67
N VAL A 94 18.02 -11.27 12.88
CA VAL A 94 18.05 -12.53 12.11
C VAL A 94 16.75 -12.81 11.37
N ASP A 95 15.58 -12.44 11.91
CA ASP A 95 14.37 -13.15 11.53
C ASP A 95 13.42 -12.39 10.59
N HIS A 96 13.89 -12.20 9.35
CA HIS A 96 13.01 -11.81 8.24
C HIS A 96 12.09 -12.96 7.78
N THR A 97 12.24 -14.18 8.34
CA THR A 97 11.48 -15.36 7.87
C THR A 97 10.05 -15.36 8.39
N VAL A 98 9.81 -14.92 9.63
CA VAL A 98 8.46 -14.86 10.20
C VAL A 98 7.56 -13.87 9.45
N SER A 99 8.12 -12.75 8.97
CA SER A 99 7.37 -11.81 8.12
C SER A 99 6.96 -12.44 6.79
N LYS A 100 7.78 -13.35 6.23
CA LYS A 100 7.45 -14.09 5.01
C LYS A 100 6.36 -15.12 5.27
N ASP A 101 6.34 -15.77 6.43
CA ASP A 101 5.30 -16.73 6.78
C ASP A 101 3.92 -16.06 6.82
N TRP A 102 3.81 -14.89 7.46
CA TRP A 102 2.55 -14.12 7.47
C TRP A 102 2.15 -13.65 6.08
N GLN A 103 3.10 -13.15 5.28
CA GLN A 103 2.83 -12.77 3.89
C GLN A 103 2.32 -13.97 3.07
N GLN A 104 2.99 -15.11 3.17
CA GLN A 104 2.62 -16.32 2.45
C GLN A 104 1.27 -16.86 2.93
N HIS A 105 0.97 -16.78 4.23
CA HIS A 105 -0.33 -17.17 4.77
C HIS A 105 -1.46 -16.29 4.22
N ILE A 106 -1.26 -14.98 4.12
CA ILE A 106 -2.22 -14.06 3.50
C ILE A 106 -2.43 -14.43 2.04
N GLN A 107 -1.35 -14.56 1.26
CA GLN A 107 -1.40 -14.94 -0.16
C GLN A 107 -2.03 -16.31 -0.41
N ASN A 108 -1.81 -17.26 0.51
CA ASN A 108 -2.34 -18.61 0.43
C ASN A 108 -3.72 -18.76 1.04
N THR A 109 -4.21 -17.76 1.78
CA THR A 109 -5.54 -17.80 2.35
C THR A 109 -6.51 -18.04 1.20
N GLN A 110 -7.26 -19.14 1.29
CA GLN A 110 -8.15 -19.64 0.25
C GLN A 110 -9.09 -18.55 -0.30
N LEU A 111 -9.34 -17.49 0.47
CA LEU A 111 -10.11 -16.31 0.07
C LEU A 111 -9.48 -15.56 -1.09
N ILE A 112 -8.17 -15.30 -1.05
CA ILE A 112 -7.43 -14.65 -2.14
C ILE A 112 -7.51 -15.51 -3.41
N LYS A 113 -7.48 -16.82 -3.27
CA LYS A 113 -7.46 -17.75 -4.41
C LYS A 113 -8.83 -18.13 -4.96
N SER A 114 -9.89 -18.19 -4.13
CA SER A 114 -11.20 -18.77 -4.51
C SER A 114 -12.35 -17.77 -4.66
N LYS A 115 -12.29 -16.62 -3.97
CA LYS A 115 -13.33 -15.57 -4.07
C LYS A 115 -12.83 -14.24 -4.62
N LEU A 116 -11.53 -13.95 -4.49
CA LEU A 116 -10.91 -12.68 -4.89
C LEU A 116 -10.48 -12.61 -6.36
N GLY A 117 -10.68 -13.68 -7.14
CA GLY A 117 -9.98 -13.81 -8.41
C GLY A 117 -8.49 -13.99 -8.16
N SER A 118 -7.86 -14.80 -8.98
CA SER A 118 -6.43 -15.15 -8.92
C SER A 118 -5.45 -13.97 -9.13
N ASP A 119 -5.91 -12.72 -8.98
CA ASP A 119 -5.31 -11.55 -9.61
C ASP A 119 -4.71 -10.54 -8.61
N TYR A 120 -4.84 -10.78 -7.30
CA TYR A 120 -4.17 -9.94 -6.30
C TYR A 120 -2.68 -10.23 -6.29
N VAL A 121 -1.91 -9.19 -6.57
CA VAL A 121 -0.46 -9.21 -6.51
C VAL A 121 0.03 -8.43 -5.28
N LEU A 122 1.16 -8.87 -4.74
CA LEU A 122 1.84 -8.10 -3.69
C LEU A 122 2.58 -6.93 -4.34
N GLU A 123 2.01 -5.73 -4.21
CA GLU A 123 2.64 -4.51 -4.71
C GLU A 123 3.84 -4.07 -3.87
N LYS A 124 3.70 -4.07 -2.54
CA LYS A 124 4.76 -3.62 -1.64
C LYS A 124 4.68 -4.30 -0.28
N SER A 125 5.84 -4.69 0.23
CA SER A 125 6.04 -5.15 1.61
C SER A 125 7.18 -4.34 2.22
N VAL A 126 6.95 -3.80 3.42
CA VAL A 126 7.95 -3.01 4.16
C VAL A 126 8.02 -3.57 5.56
N HIS A 127 9.25 -3.85 6.00
CA HIS A 127 9.52 -4.24 7.38
C HIS A 127 10.16 -3.06 8.09
N LEU A 128 9.59 -2.67 9.24
CA LEU A 128 10.11 -1.61 10.08
C LEU A 128 10.61 -2.22 11.38
N VAL A 129 11.85 -1.92 11.74
CA VAL A 129 12.45 -2.28 13.03
C VAL A 129 12.56 -1.01 13.86
N GLY A 130 11.93 -1.00 15.02
CA GLY A 130 12.14 0.04 16.02
C GLY A 130 13.27 -0.37 16.95
N LEU A 131 14.38 0.35 16.94
CA LEU A 131 15.36 0.31 18.02
C LEU A 131 14.91 1.35 19.05
N LEU A 132 14.60 0.89 20.26
CA LEU A 132 14.40 1.75 21.44
C LEU A 132 15.73 1.93 22.17
#